data_AF-A0A388SSB4-F1
#
_entry.id   AF-A0A388SSB4-F1
#
_cell.length_a   1.000
_cell.length_b   1.000
_cell.length_c   1.000
_cell.angle_alpha   90.00
_cell.angle_beta   90.00
_cell.angle_gamma   90.00
#
_symmetry.space_group_name_H-M   'P 1'
#
loop_
_entity.id
_entity.type
_entity.pdbx_description
1 polymer ?
#
loop_
_entity_poly.entity_id
_entity_poly.type
_entity_poly.pdbx_seq_one_letter_code
_entity_poly.pdbx_strand_id
1 'polypeptide(L)'
;MAPITTSQFISDLKDDHQRLLDTLEEARRLGLGTAEGRRCLFTCKELLTRHLRKEDTMLYPALRQSGARGAAGQAGQSGQADLGHVADDFATEMQSISGGLLDFFARYDADAGRGDAGGLDFARELGRIIIALKLRIQREESRLYPAYEKARAV
;
A
#
# COMPACT_ATOMS: atom_id res chain seq x y z
N MET A 1 -1.03 19.71 19.01
CA MET A 1 -1.63 18.45 18.53
C MET A 1 -1.08 17.33 19.40
N ALA A 2 -1.93 16.47 19.94
CA ALA A 2 -1.47 15.27 20.65
C ALA A 2 -0.76 14.34 19.65
N PRO A 3 0.30 13.61 20.06
CA PRO A 3 0.94 12.62 19.21
C PRO A 3 -0.05 11.50 18.86
N ILE A 4 -0.09 11.10 17.58
CA ILE A 4 -0.91 9.97 17.11
C ILE A 4 -0.39 8.68 17.77
N THR A 5 -1.28 7.87 18.33
CA THR A 5 -0.90 6.57 18.93
C THR A 5 -0.64 5.53 17.84
N THR A 6 0.15 4.49 18.17
CA THR A 6 0.41 3.36 17.25
C THR A 6 -0.88 2.74 16.73
N SER A 7 -1.86 2.50 17.60
CA SER A 7 -3.15 1.90 17.22
C SER A 7 -3.99 2.84 16.33
N GLN A 8 -3.97 4.15 16.60
CA GLN A 8 -4.63 5.14 15.73
C GLN A 8 -4.00 5.17 14.33
N PHE A 9 -2.67 5.10 14.26
CA PHE A 9 -1.96 5.08 12.99
C PHE A 9 -2.27 3.82 12.17
N ILE A 10 -2.27 2.64 12.80
CA ILE A 10 -2.66 1.38 12.13
C ILE A 10 -4.12 1.44 11.65
N SER A 11 -5.03 1.99 12.45
CA SER A 11 -6.42 2.17 12.03
C SER A 11 -6.53 3.05 10.78
N ASP A 12 -5.79 4.15 10.72
CA ASP A 12 -5.76 5.06 9.56
C ASP A 12 -5.16 4.40 8.31
N LEU A 13 -4.19 3.48 8.46
CA LEU A 13 -3.69 2.68 7.34
C LEU A 13 -4.73 1.66 6.83
N LYS A 14 -5.47 1.00 7.72
CA LYS A 14 -6.56 0.09 7.35
C LYS A 14 -7.73 0.81 6.69
N ASP A 15 -8.04 2.02 7.15
CA ASP A 15 -9.04 2.87 6.52
C ASP A 15 -8.62 3.27 5.10
N ASP A 16 -7.33 3.56 4.87
CA ASP A 16 -6.80 3.79 3.53
C ASP A 16 -6.95 2.53 2.65
N HIS A 17 -6.66 1.33 3.17
CA HIS A 17 -6.83 0.06 2.45
C HIS A 17 -8.27 -0.16 2.00
N GLN A 18 -9.23 0.04 2.90
CA GLN A 18 -10.65 -0.12 2.58
C GLN A 18 -11.07 0.86 1.48
N ARG A 19 -10.71 2.14 1.62
CA ARG A 19 -11.02 3.18 0.62
C ARG A 19 -10.40 2.87 -0.75
N LEU A 20 -9.17 2.36 -0.77
CA LEU A 20 -8.48 1.95 -2.00
C LEU A 20 -9.25 0.83 -2.71
N LEU A 21 -9.62 -0.22 -1.98
CA LEU A 21 -10.35 -1.35 -2.53
C LEU A 21 -11.74 -0.93 -3.04
N ASP A 22 -12.48 -0.16 -2.26
CA ASP A 22 -13.81 0.33 -2.65
C ASP A 22 -13.74 1.19 -3.92
N THR A 23 -12.73 2.07 -4.01
CA THR A 23 -12.57 2.96 -5.18
C THR A 23 -12.17 2.16 -6.43
N LEU A 24 -11.33 1.12 -6.31
CA LEU A 24 -10.96 0.24 -7.42
C LEU A 24 -12.14 -0.61 -7.89
N GLU A 25 -12.95 -1.13 -6.96
CA GLU A 25 -14.17 -1.88 -7.25
C GLU A 25 -15.21 -1.00 -7.96
N GLU A 26 -15.35 0.26 -7.53
CA GLU A 26 -16.22 1.23 -8.19
C GLU A 26 -15.71 1.60 -9.59
N ALA A 27 -14.39 1.78 -9.76
CA ALA A 27 -13.79 1.98 -11.08
C ALA A 27 -14.06 0.77 -12.02
N ARG A 28 -14.01 -0.45 -11.48
CA ARG A 28 -14.33 -1.67 -12.23
C ARG A 28 -15.79 -1.71 -12.66
N ARG A 29 -16.71 -1.30 -11.78
CA ARG A 29 -18.15 -1.27 -12.04
C ARG A 29 -18.54 -0.21 -13.08
N LEU A 30 -17.96 0.98 -12.98
CA LEU A 30 -18.25 2.11 -13.86
C LEU A 30 -17.55 1.98 -15.22
N GLY A 31 -16.37 1.36 -15.26
CA GLY A 31 -15.55 1.25 -16.46
C GLY A 31 -14.97 2.59 -16.92
N LEU A 32 -13.89 2.53 -17.72
CA LEU A 32 -13.17 3.74 -18.15
C LEU A 32 -13.79 4.50 -19.31
N GLY A 33 -14.82 3.96 -19.94
CA GLY A 33 -15.63 4.71 -20.91
C GLY A 33 -16.31 5.93 -20.25
N THR A 34 -16.53 5.87 -18.94
CA THR A 34 -17.21 6.93 -18.17
C THR A 34 -16.21 7.92 -17.53
N ALA A 35 -16.62 9.17 -17.35
CA ALA A 35 -15.80 10.17 -16.66
C ALA A 35 -15.63 9.81 -15.18
N GLU A 36 -16.65 9.20 -14.60
CA GLU A 36 -16.73 8.75 -13.22
C GLU A 36 -15.72 7.62 -12.97
N GLY A 37 -15.67 6.60 -13.83
CA GLY A 37 -14.70 5.51 -13.71
C GLY A 37 -13.25 5.99 -13.81
N ARG A 38 -12.97 6.95 -14.72
CA ARG A 38 -11.65 7.60 -14.81
C ARG A 38 -11.32 8.39 -13.54
N ARG A 39 -12.30 9.12 -12.99
CA ARG A 39 -12.13 9.84 -11.71
C ARG A 39 -11.86 8.90 -10.54
N CYS A 40 -12.46 7.70 -10.52
CA CYS A 40 -12.14 6.68 -9.53
C CYS A 40 -10.67 6.25 -9.63
N LEU A 41 -10.14 5.99 -10.84
CA LEU A 41 -8.71 5.65 -10.99
C LEU A 41 -7.78 6.76 -10.50
N PHE A 42 -8.08 8.02 -10.83
CA PHE A 42 -7.32 9.16 -10.32
C PHE A 42 -7.36 9.22 -8.78
N THR A 43 -8.54 8.99 -8.19
CA THR A 43 -8.71 8.94 -6.74
C THR A 43 -7.92 7.79 -6.12
N CYS A 44 -7.90 6.60 -6.74
CA CYS A 44 -7.08 5.47 -6.30
C CYS A 44 -5.59 5.81 -6.30
N LYS A 45 -5.11 6.50 -7.33
CA LYS A 45 -3.70 6.95 -7.41
C LYS A 45 -3.34 7.83 -6.22
N GLU A 46 -4.14 8.86 -5.94
CA GLU A 46 -3.90 9.76 -4.81
C GLU A 46 -3.95 9.04 -3.46
N LEU A 47 -4.94 8.16 -3.25
CA LEU A 47 -5.05 7.34 -2.05
C LEU A 47 -3.82 6.45 -1.86
N LEU A 48 -3.34 5.82 -2.93
CA LEU A 48 -2.19 4.91 -2.90
C LEU A 48 -0.91 5.68 -2.58
N THR A 49 -0.69 6.81 -3.25
CA THR A 49 0.48 7.66 -3.00
C THR A 49 0.49 8.20 -1.57
N ARG A 50 -0.66 8.60 -1.03
CA ARG A 50 -0.77 9.03 0.37
C ARG A 50 -0.48 7.88 1.34
N HIS A 51 -1.05 6.70 1.09
CA HIS A 51 -0.84 5.51 1.91
C HIS A 51 0.65 5.13 1.96
N LEU A 52 1.29 5.02 0.80
CA LEU A 52 2.73 4.75 0.65
C LEU A 52 3.58 5.74 1.43
N ARG A 53 3.27 7.03 1.31
CA ARG A 53 4.03 8.07 2.01
C ARG A 53 3.97 7.88 3.53
N LYS A 54 2.86 7.42 4.10
CA LYS A 54 2.77 7.12 5.54
C LYS A 54 3.71 5.98 5.90
N GLU A 55 3.74 4.92 5.09
CA GLU A 55 4.61 3.77 5.32
C GLU A 55 6.09 4.17 5.26
N ASP A 56 6.48 4.90 4.22
CA ASP A 56 7.86 5.38 4.01
C ASP A 56 8.35 6.34 5.08
N THR A 57 7.48 7.20 5.60
CA THR A 57 7.89 8.26 6.53
C THR A 57 7.73 7.88 7.99
N MET A 58 6.90 6.88 8.31
CA MET A 58 6.58 6.53 9.69
C MET A 58 6.82 5.05 10.00
N LEU A 59 6.32 4.14 9.15
CA LEU A 59 6.31 2.71 9.45
C LEU A 59 7.68 2.08 9.25
N TYR A 60 8.22 2.13 8.03
CA TYR A 60 9.51 1.50 7.71
C TYR A 60 10.67 2.11 8.52
N PRO A 61 10.74 3.44 8.73
CA PRO A 61 11.79 4.02 9.57
C PRO A 61 11.77 3.50 11.02
N ALA A 62 10.58 3.31 11.61
CA ALA A 62 10.47 2.81 12.97
C ALA A 62 10.96 1.36 13.08
N LEU A 63 10.59 0.49 12.13
CA LEU A 63 11.05 -0.90 12.09
C LEU A 63 12.58 -0.98 11.94
N ARG A 64 13.15 -0.22 11.01
CA ARG A 64 14.61 -0.16 10.81
C ARG A 64 15.34 0.32 12.05
N GLN A 65 14.84 1.36 12.72
CA GLN A 65 15.44 1.88 13.94
C GLN A 65 15.41 0.87 15.08
N SER A 66 14.30 0.17 15.28
CA SER A 66 14.20 -0.86 16.33
C SER A 66 15.11 -2.06 16.03
N GLY A 67 15.24 -2.47 14.76
CA GLY A 67 16.22 -3.49 14.36
C GLY A 67 17.67 -3.09 14.62
N ALA A 68 18.05 -1.84 14.31
CA ALA A 68 19.38 -1.31 14.55
C ALA A 68 19.73 -1.19 16.06
N ARG A 69 18.75 -0.80 16.90
CA ARG A 69 18.92 -0.75 18.36
C ARG A 69 19.13 -2.14 18.97
N GLY A 70 18.39 -3.15 18.49
CA GLY A 70 18.58 -4.54 18.90
C GLY A 70 19.99 -5.06 18.57
N ALA A 71 20.50 -4.73 17.38
CA ALA A 71 21.85 -5.11 16.94
C ALA A 71 22.98 -4.43 17.75
N ALA A 72 22.77 -3.20 18.22
CA ALA A 72 23.77 -2.44 19.00
C ALA A 72 23.75 -2.75 20.51
N GLY A 73 22.65 -3.32 21.03
CA GLY A 73 22.44 -3.49 22.48
C GLY A 73 22.50 -4.92 23.00
N GLN A 74 22.11 -5.94 22.23
CA GLN A 74 22.13 -7.34 22.68
C GLN A 74 22.30 -8.29 21.50
N ALA A 75 23.51 -8.84 21.34
CA ALA A 75 23.84 -9.88 20.34
C ALA A 75 23.18 -11.26 20.60
N GLY A 76 22.02 -11.31 21.27
CA GLY A 76 21.48 -12.55 21.84
C GLY A 76 19.97 -12.81 21.64
N GLN A 77 19.22 -11.92 20.99
CA GLN A 77 17.78 -12.15 20.75
C GLN A 77 17.49 -12.14 19.25
N SER A 78 17.40 -13.34 18.69
CA SER A 78 17.23 -13.65 17.26
C SER A 78 16.00 -13.01 16.58
N GLY A 79 15.11 -12.36 17.34
CA GLY A 79 13.86 -11.76 16.83
C GLY A 79 13.93 -10.27 16.48
N GLN A 80 14.97 -9.53 16.87
CA GLN A 80 15.05 -8.06 16.61
C GLN A 80 15.82 -7.70 15.33
N ALA A 81 16.86 -8.47 14.97
CA ALA A 81 17.54 -8.33 13.67
C ALA A 81 16.59 -8.57 12.48
N ASP A 82 15.52 -9.34 12.70
CA ASP A 82 14.49 -9.70 11.73
C ASP A 82 13.62 -8.51 11.29
N LEU A 83 13.37 -7.53 12.17
CA LEU A 83 12.43 -6.43 11.89
C LEU A 83 12.93 -5.45 10.81
N GLY A 84 14.25 -5.27 10.69
CA GLY A 84 14.84 -4.45 9.62
C GLY A 84 14.65 -5.10 8.25
N HIS A 85 14.89 -6.41 8.16
CA HIS A 85 14.66 -7.18 6.94
C HIS A 85 13.18 -7.20 6.54
N VAL A 86 12.27 -7.34 7.50
CA VAL A 86 10.82 -7.21 7.23
C VAL A 86 10.50 -5.85 6.60
N ALA A 87 11.08 -4.74 7.08
CA ALA A 87 10.82 -3.43 6.48
C ALA A 87 11.31 -3.34 5.04
N ASP A 88 12.50 -3.86 4.75
CA ASP A 88 13.11 -3.79 3.41
C ASP A 88 12.41 -4.71 2.40
N ASP A 89 11.98 -5.90 2.83
CA ASP A 89 11.19 -6.83 2.00
C ASP A 89 9.86 -6.19 1.59
N PHE A 90 9.12 -5.62 2.56
CA PHE A 90 7.84 -4.96 2.28
C PHE A 90 8.01 -3.70 1.43
N ALA A 91 9.05 -2.90 1.66
CA ALA A 91 9.32 -1.71 0.86
C ALA A 91 9.66 -2.09 -0.60
N THR A 92 10.50 -3.11 -0.82
CA THR A 92 10.89 -3.57 -2.15
C THR A 92 9.69 -4.13 -2.92
N GLU A 93 8.91 -4.99 -2.26
CA GLU A 93 7.70 -5.54 -2.85
C GLU A 93 6.70 -4.44 -3.22
N MET A 94 6.54 -3.45 -2.33
CA MET A 94 5.62 -2.36 -2.59
C MET A 94 6.10 -1.48 -3.74
N GLN A 95 7.39 -1.22 -3.91
CA GLN A 95 7.90 -0.50 -5.09
C GLN A 95 7.52 -1.20 -6.39
N SER A 96 7.55 -2.53 -6.43
CA SER A 96 7.13 -3.30 -7.61
C SER A 96 5.63 -3.20 -7.87
N ILE A 97 4.80 -3.39 -6.84
CA ILE A 97 3.33 -3.32 -6.95
C ILE A 97 2.90 -1.89 -7.31
N SER A 98 3.37 -0.88 -6.57
CA SER A 98 3.02 0.51 -6.79
C SER A 98 3.48 1.03 -8.16
N GLY A 99 4.66 0.60 -8.64
CA GLY A 99 5.10 0.89 -10.01
C GLY A 99 4.12 0.37 -11.06
N GLY A 100 3.73 -0.92 -10.98
CA GLY A 100 2.75 -1.49 -11.91
C GLY A 100 1.38 -0.81 -11.85
N LEU A 101 0.93 -0.38 -10.67
CA LEU A 101 -0.32 0.38 -10.50
C LEU A 101 -0.23 1.79 -11.10
N LEU A 102 0.89 2.48 -10.90
CA LEU A 102 1.10 3.82 -11.46
C LEU A 102 1.21 3.79 -12.99
N ASP A 103 1.91 2.79 -13.54
CA ASP A 103 2.01 2.57 -14.99
C ASP A 103 0.66 2.26 -15.60
N PHE A 104 -0.15 1.44 -14.93
CA PHE A 104 -1.53 1.19 -15.30
C PHE A 104 -2.33 2.49 -15.36
N PHE A 105 -2.32 3.30 -14.29
CA PHE A 105 -3.04 4.57 -14.28
C PHE A 105 -2.56 5.52 -15.38
N ALA A 106 -1.25 5.60 -15.63
CA ALA A 106 -0.69 6.46 -16.66
C ALA A 106 -1.12 6.06 -18.08
N ARG A 107 -1.13 4.76 -18.38
CA ARG A 107 -1.55 4.23 -19.69
C ARG A 107 -3.01 4.55 -19.98
N TYR A 108 -3.89 4.29 -19.02
CA TYR A 108 -5.33 4.49 -19.22
C TYR A 108 -5.79 5.94 -19.10
N ASP A 109 -4.99 6.82 -18.48
CA ASP A 109 -5.17 8.28 -18.55
C ASP A 109 -4.82 8.80 -19.95
N ALA A 110 -3.73 8.31 -20.55
CA ALA A 110 -3.33 8.67 -21.92
C ALA A 110 -4.31 8.18 -23.00
N ASP A 111 -4.96 7.03 -22.77
CA ASP A 111 -5.94 6.45 -23.68
C ASP A 111 -7.38 6.95 -23.46
N ALA A 112 -7.60 7.84 -22.48
CA ALA A 112 -8.91 8.40 -22.15
C ALA A 112 -9.54 9.11 -23.36
N GLY A 113 -10.56 8.49 -23.96
CA GLY A 113 -11.31 9.03 -25.09
C GLY A 113 -11.21 8.23 -26.40
N ARG A 114 -10.39 7.18 -26.45
CA ARG A 114 -10.48 6.18 -27.53
C ARG A 114 -11.65 5.22 -27.24
N GLY A 115 -12.49 4.92 -28.23
CA GLY A 115 -13.74 4.14 -28.06
C GLY A 115 -13.61 2.69 -27.54
N ASP A 116 -12.39 2.23 -27.27
CA ASP A 116 -11.99 0.93 -26.69
C ASP A 116 -11.55 1.07 -25.21
N ALA A 117 -11.25 2.27 -24.73
CA ALA A 117 -10.75 2.52 -23.37
C ALA A 117 -11.73 1.98 -22.30
N GLY A 118 -11.38 0.84 -21.69
CA GLY A 118 -12.23 0.13 -20.72
C GLY A 118 -12.75 -1.23 -21.18
N GLY A 119 -12.23 -1.79 -22.28
CA GLY A 119 -12.55 -3.14 -22.76
C GLY A 119 -12.12 -4.29 -21.84
N LEU A 120 -12.23 -5.52 -22.34
CA LEU A 120 -11.96 -6.76 -21.60
C LEU A 120 -10.54 -6.79 -20.98
N ASP A 121 -9.55 -6.21 -21.67
CA ASP A 121 -8.17 -6.19 -21.20
C ASP A 121 -7.97 -5.25 -20.01
N PHE A 122 -8.65 -4.10 -20.00
CA PHE A 122 -8.72 -3.23 -18.82
C PHE A 122 -9.30 -3.98 -17.62
N ALA A 123 -10.46 -4.64 -17.80
CA ALA A 123 -11.12 -5.36 -16.71
C ALA A 123 -10.22 -6.48 -16.14
N ARG A 124 -9.50 -7.21 -17.01
CA ARG A 124 -8.54 -8.24 -16.61
C ARG A 124 -7.35 -7.65 -15.85
N GLU A 125 -6.76 -6.58 -16.36
CA GLU A 125 -5.59 -5.93 -15.76
C GLU A 125 -5.94 -5.31 -14.40
N LEU A 126 -7.07 -4.60 -14.32
CA LEU A 126 -7.61 -4.08 -13.05
C LEU A 126 -7.90 -5.22 -12.05
N GLY A 127 -8.44 -6.35 -12.51
CA GLY A 127 -8.66 -7.52 -11.67
C GLY A 127 -7.36 -8.07 -11.07
N ARG A 128 -6.27 -8.14 -11.86
CA ARG A 128 -4.95 -8.55 -11.37
C ARG A 128 -4.40 -7.57 -10.33
N ILE A 129 -4.56 -6.27 -10.56
CA ILE A 129 -4.16 -5.21 -9.63
C ILE A 129 -4.90 -5.34 -8.29
N ILE A 130 -6.23 -5.54 -8.33
CA ILE A 130 -7.04 -5.71 -7.12
C ILE A 130 -6.57 -6.94 -6.32
N ILE A 131 -6.29 -8.06 -7.00
CA ILE A 131 -5.79 -9.28 -6.35
C ILE A 131 -4.42 -9.04 -5.70
N ALA A 132 -3.48 -8.43 -6.43
CA ALA A 132 -2.15 -8.13 -5.92
C ALA A 132 -2.21 -7.21 -4.69
N LEU A 133 -3.07 -6.19 -4.74
CA LEU A 133 -3.27 -5.26 -3.62
C LEU A 133 -3.90 -5.97 -2.40
N LYS A 134 -4.90 -6.82 -2.60
CA LYS A 134 -5.50 -7.61 -1.49
C LYS A 134 -4.48 -8.53 -0.81
N LEU A 135 -3.64 -9.21 -1.59
CA LEU A 135 -2.57 -10.06 -1.06
C LEU A 135 -1.52 -9.26 -0.30
N ARG A 136 -1.22 -8.04 -0.74
CA ARG A 136 -0.37 -7.12 0.01
C ARG A 136 -1.02 -6.72 1.33
N ILE A 137 -2.23 -6.15 1.29
CA ILE A 137 -2.98 -5.71 2.47
C ILE A 137 -3.03 -6.82 3.53
N GLN A 138 -3.36 -8.05 3.12
CA GLN A 138 -3.37 -9.20 4.03
C GLN A 138 -2.03 -9.41 4.73
N ARG A 139 -0.91 -9.31 4.00
CA ARG A 139 0.43 -9.47 4.57
C ARG A 139 0.82 -8.31 5.47
N GLU A 140 0.37 -7.10 5.16
CA GLU A 140 0.62 -5.94 6.02
C GLU A 140 -0.09 -6.08 7.35
N GLU A 141 -1.39 -6.39 7.29
CA GLU A 141 -2.20 -6.55 8.49
C GLU A 141 -1.77 -7.74 9.35
N SER A 142 -1.32 -8.83 8.73
CA SER A 142 -0.95 -10.05 9.47
C SER A 142 0.51 -10.10 9.91
N ARG A 143 1.41 -9.33 9.29
CA ARG A 143 2.86 -9.39 9.56
C ARG A 143 3.46 -8.02 9.85
N LEU A 144 3.26 -7.05 8.98
CA LEU A 144 3.91 -5.74 9.06
C LEU A 144 3.40 -4.92 10.26
N TYR A 145 2.09 -4.86 10.46
CA TYR A 145 1.48 -4.08 11.55
C TYR A 145 1.80 -4.67 12.93
N PRO A 146 1.72 -5.99 13.15
CA PRO A 146 2.22 -6.60 14.40
C PRO A 146 3.70 -6.34 14.65
N ALA A 147 4.54 -6.35 13.60
CA ALA A 147 5.96 -6.00 13.71
C ALA A 147 6.15 -4.53 14.13
N TYR A 148 5.37 -3.61 13.55
CA TYR A 148 5.41 -2.19 13.88
C TYR A 148 4.95 -1.93 15.33
N GLU A 149 3.89 -2.60 15.79
CA GLU A 149 3.45 -2.51 17.19
C GLU A 149 4.54 -2.93 18.16
N LYS A 150 5.19 -4.07 17.90
CA LYS A 150 6.34 -4.54 18.69
C LYS A 150 7.46 -3.52 18.70
N ALA A 151 7.79 -2.94 17.54
CA ALA A 151 8.86 -1.95 17.42
C ALA A 151 8.58 -0.63 18.17
N ARG A 152 7.30 -0.29 18.38
CA ARG A 152 6.85 0.94 19.07
C ARG A 152 6.59 0.74 20.56
N ALA A 153 6.55 -0.51 21.04
CA ALA A 153 6.36 -0.85 22.44
C ALA A 153 7.68 -0.86 23.25
N VAL A 154 8.83 -0.66 22.59
CA VAL A 154 10.19 -0.59 23.17
C VAL A 154 10.63 0.87 23.30
#